data_AF-A0A950E9D2-F1
#
_entry.id   AF-A0A950E9D2-F1
#
_cell.length_a   1.000
_cell.length_b   1.000
_cell.length_c   1.000
_cell.angle_alpha   90.00
_cell.angle_beta   90.00
_cell.angle_gamma   90.00
#
_symmetry.space_group_name_H-M   'P 1'
#
loop_
_entity.id
_entity.type
_entity.pdbx_description
1 polymer ?
#
loop_
_entity_poly.entity_id
_entity_poly.type
_entity_poly.pdbx_seq_one_letter_code
_entity_poly.pdbx_strand_id
1 'polypeptide(L)' 'MIAMVSGTVAVRRGDHVVVDTGGVGYRLATSAETLRHVPAVGKSVVLHSHLIVRDDALALYGFATEEERELFL' A
#
# COMPACT_ATOMS: atom_id res chain seq x y z
N MET A 1 -10.28 -4.89 -9.59
CA MET A 1 -8.99 -4.18 -9.41
C MET A 1 -9.01 -3.52 -8.05
N ILE A 2 -7.93 -3.61 -7.26
CA ILE A 2 -7.84 -2.93 -5.96
C ILE A 2 -7.20 -1.57 -6.23
N ALA A 3 -8.02 -0.51 -6.29
CA ALA A 3 -7.57 0.83 -6.66
C ALA A 3 -7.03 1.64 -5.48
N MET A 4 -7.50 1.31 -4.27
CA MET A 4 -7.13 2.01 -3.04
C MET A 4 -7.37 1.07 -1.85
N VAL A 5 -6.55 1.23 -0.81
CA VAL A 5 -6.72 0.57 0.48
C VAL A 5 -6.78 1.65 1.57
N SER A 6 -7.82 1.60 2.40
CA SER A 6 -8.02 2.51 3.53
C SER A 6 -8.20 1.69 4.79
N GLY A 7 -7.47 2.04 5.85
CA GLY A 7 -7.49 1.25 7.08
C GLY A 7 -6.43 1.71 8.07
N THR A 8 -6.02 0.82 8.96
CA THR A 8 -5.01 1.10 9.98
C THR A 8 -3.69 0.47 9.61
N VAL A 9 -2.58 1.18 9.78
CA VAL A 9 -1.23 0.63 9.57
C VAL A 9 -0.98 -0.46 10.60
N ALA A 10 -0.96 -1.72 10.17
CA ALA A 10 -0.66 -2.88 11.00
C ALA A 10 0.86 -3.18 11.04
N VAL A 11 1.55 -2.99 9.91
CA VAL A 11 3.00 -3.19 9.78
C VAL A 11 3.61 -2.09 8.92
N ARG A 12 4.78 -1.59 9.32
CA ARG A 12 5.59 -0.65 8.54
C ARG A 12 7.03 -1.16 8.46
N ARG A 13 7.52 -1.39 7.24
CA ARG A 13 8.88 -1.87 6.91
C ARG A 13 9.45 -1.04 5.77
N GLY A 14 10.75 -1.17 5.49
CA GLY A 14 11.43 -0.35 4.48
C GLY A 14 11.02 -0.62 3.04
N ASP A 15 10.42 -1.78 2.78
CA ASP A 15 10.02 -2.29 1.46
C ASP A 15 8.50 -2.45 1.31
N HIS A 16 7.75 -2.44 2.43
CA HIS A 16 6.30 -2.66 2.41
C HIS A 16 5.58 -2.12 3.64
N VAL A 17 4.27 -2.00 3.49
CA VAL A 17 3.31 -1.65 4.55
C VAL A 17 2.19 -2.69 4.55
N VAL A 18 1.66 -3.01 5.72
CA VAL A 18 0.41 -3.78 5.84
C VAL A 18 -0.67 -2.86 6.39
N VAL A 19 -1.78 -2.75 5.67
CA VAL A 19 -2.97 -1.99 6.08
C VAL A 19 -4.06 -2.98 6.45
N ASP A 20 -4.53 -2.90 7.69
CA ASP A 20 -5.71 -3.63 8.16
C ASP A 20 -6.97 -2.86 7.80
N THR A 21 -7.78 -3.46 6.94
CA THR A 21 -9.10 -2.97 6.55
C THR A 21 -10.15 -3.99 6.97
N GLY A 22 -10.81 -3.74 8.10
CA GLY A 22 -11.92 -4.58 8.58
C GLY A 22 -11.51 -6.01 8.96
N GLY A 23 -10.28 -6.22 9.44
CA GLY A 23 -9.74 -7.52 9.82
C GLY A 23 -8.96 -8.22 8.71
N VAL A 24 -8.82 -7.61 7.53
CA VAL A 24 -8.03 -8.13 6.41
C VAL A 24 -6.77 -7.28 6.24
N GLY A 25 -5.61 -7.91 6.38
CA GLY A 25 -4.31 -7.27 6.20
C GLY A 25 -3.86 -7.27 4.74
N TYR A 26 -3.94 -6.13 4.07
CA TYR A 26 -3.39 -5.94 2.73
C TYR A 26 -1.92 -5.57 2.81
N ARG A 27 -1.04 -6.42 2.26
CA ARG A 27 0.39 -6.11 2.10
C ARG A 27 0.59 -5.32 0.81
N LEU A 28 1.05 -4.08 0.93
CA LEU A 28 1.43 -3.22 -0.19
C LEU A 28 2.94 -3.03 -0.21
N ALA A 29 3.59 -3.35 -1.33
CA ALA A 29 4.96 -2.93 -1.60
C ALA A 29 4.97 -1.42 -1.84
N THR A 30 5.90 -0.70 -1.21
CA THR A 30 5.90 0.78 -1.22
C THR A 30 7.31 1.30 -1.43
N SER A 31 7.45 2.43 -2.12
CA SER A 31 8.74 3.11 -2.24
C SER A 31 9.17 3.73 -0.90
N ALA A 32 10.46 4.08 -0.78
CA ALA A 32 10.94 4.84 0.37
C ALA A 32 10.27 6.22 0.48
N GLU A 33 9.83 6.79 -0.65
CA GLU A 33 9.13 8.08 -0.70
C GLU A 33 7.69 7.96 -0.21
N THR A 34 6.95 6.95 -0.67
CA THR A 34 5.62 6.60 -0.14
C THR A 34 5.69 6.40 1.37
N LEU A 35 6.69 5.66 1.85
CA LEU A 35 6.88 5.35 3.27
C LEU A 35 7.08 6.57 4.16
N ARG A 36 7.57 7.70 3.63
CA ARG A 36 7.68 8.96 4.39
C ARG A 36 6.31 9.54 4.73
N HIS A 37 5.33 9.31 3.86
CA HIS A 37 3.95 9.78 4.01
C HIS A 37 3.07 8.82 4.80
N VAL A 38 3.50 7.56 4.95
CA VAL A 38 2.80 6.57 5.78
C VAL A 38 3.02 6.87 7.27
N PRO A 39 1.95 6.95 8.08
CA PRO A 39 2.06 7.23 9.50
C PRO A 39 2.63 6.04 10.30
N ALA A 40 2.77 6.19 11.61
CA ALA A 40 3.20 5.10 12.48
C ALA A 40 2.17 3.97 12.56
N VAL A 41 2.60 2.77 12.98
CA VAL A 41 1.72 1.63 13.25
C VAL A 41 0.61 2.03 14.23
N GLY A 42 -0.62 1.58 13.99
CA GLY A 42 -1.81 1.91 14.77
C GLY A 42 -2.51 3.21 14.36
N LYS A 43 -2.04 3.89 13.31
CA LYS A 43 -2.71 5.08 12.75
C LYS A 43 -3.43 4.75 11.44
N SER A 44 -4.49 5.50 11.15
CA SER A 44 -5.22 5.39 9.90
C SER A 44 -4.39 5.89 8.72
N VAL A 45 -4.50 5.22 7.58
CA VAL A 45 -3.85 5.58 6.33
C VAL A 45 -4.76 5.25 5.15
N VAL A 46 -4.60 6.01 4.07
CA VAL A 46 -5.15 5.70 2.76
C VAL A 46 -3.99 5.61 1.79
N LEU A 47 -3.93 4.53 1.02
CA LEU A 47 -2.93 4.34 -0.03
C LEU A 47 -3.64 4.03 -1.34
N HIS A 48 -3.25 4.73 -2.40
CA HIS A 48 -3.59 4.33 -3.76
C HIS A 48 -2.85 3.04 -4.07
N SER A 49 -3.47 2.14 -4.83
CA SER A 49 -2.88 0.85 -5.11
C SER A 49 -2.97 0.43 -6.56
N HIS A 50 -1.98 -0.37 -6.96
CA HIS A 50 -1.97 -1.05 -8.24
C HIS A 50 -1.70 -2.53 -8.03
N LEU A 51 -2.61 -3.37 -8.49
CA LEU A 51 -2.49 -4.83 -8.42
C LEU A 51 -1.88 -5.35 -9.71
N ILE A 52 -0.67 -5.90 -9.61
CA ILE A 52 -0.03 -6.65 -10.69
C ILE A 52 -0.38 -8.13 -10.52
N VAL A 53 -0.97 -8.69 -11.56
CA VAL A 53 -1.30 -10.12 -11.66
C VAL A 53 -0.27 -10.78 -12.56
N ARG A 54 0.40 -11.80 -12.05
CA ARG A 54 1.33 -12.67 -12.78
C ARG A 54 0.82 -14.11 -12.69
N ASP A 55 1.37 -15.00 -13.50
CA ASP A 55 0.93 -16.41 -13.55
C ASP A 55 1.14 -17.15 -12.22
N ASP A 56 2.09 -16.71 -11.39
CA ASP A 56 2.49 -17.34 -10.14
C ASP A 56 2.23 -16.48 -8.88
N ALA A 57 1.86 -15.20 -9.05
CA ALA A 57 1.81 -14.27 -7.94
C ALA A 57 0.85 -13.08 -8.17
N LEU A 58 0.33 -12.58 -7.04
CA LEU A 58 -0.37 -11.31 -6.95
C LEU A 58 0.49 -10.34 -6.15
N ALA A 59 0.86 -9.20 -6.73
CA ALA A 59 1.64 -8.16 -6.08
C ALA A 59 0.83 -6.86 -6.02
N LEU A 60 0.61 -6.35 -4.81
CA LEU A 60 -0.06 -5.08 -4.60
C LEU A 60 0.99 -4.01 -4.29
N TYR A 61 1.03 -2.96 -5.10
CA TYR A 61 1.87 -1.79 -4.87
C TYR A 61 1.04 -0.66 -4.29
N GLY A 62 1.60 0.08 -3.34
CA GLY A 62 0.95 1.18 -2.64
C GLY A 62 1.68 2.50 -2.86
N PHE A 63 0.91 3.58 -2.98
CA PHE A 63 1.38 4.93 -3.29
C PHE A 63 0.67 5.95 -2.40
N ALA A 64 1.38 7.02 -2.04
CA ALA A 64 0.84 8.05 -1.15
C ALA A 64 -0.15 8.97 -1.88
N THR A 65 0.06 9.16 -3.18
CA THR A 65 -0.80 9.98 -4.05
C THR A 65 -1.13 9.26 -5.35
N GLU A 66 -2.12 9.79 -6.08
CA GLU A 66 -2.49 9.24 -7.39
C GLU A 66 -1.43 9.54 -8.45
N GLU A 67 -0.76 10.69 -8.38
CA GLU A 67 0.33 11.04 -9.30
C GLU A 67 1.53 10.09 -9.16
N GLU A 68 1.87 9.69 -7.92
CA GLU A 68 2.94 8.70 -7.69
C GLU A 68 2.57 7.33 -8.31
N ARG A 69 1.29 6.95 -8.20
CA ARG A 69 0.79 5.74 -8.87
C ARG A 69 0.88 5.87 -10.39
N GLU A 70 0.46 6.99 -10.96
CA GLU A 70 0.50 7.21 -12.41
C GLU A 70 1.92 7.19 -12.98
N LEU A 71 2.90 7.71 -12.25
CA LEU A 71 4.32 7.65 -12.63
C LEU A 71 4.90 6.24 -12.65
N PHE A 72 4.30 5.30 -11.91
CA PHE A 72 4.74 3.91 -11.85
C PHE A 72 4.18 3.04 -12.99
N LEU A 73 3.00 3.38 -13.52
CA LEU A 73 2.29 2.65 -14.57
C LEU A 73 2.95 2.84 -15.94
#